data_AF-A0A9Q3JCE8-F1
#
_entry.id   AF-A0A9Q3JCE8-F1
#
_cell.length_a   1.000
_cell.length_b   1.000
_cell.length_c   1.000
_cell.angle_alpha   90.00
_cell.angle_beta   90.00
_cell.angle_gamma   90.00
#
_symmetry.space_group_name_H-M   'P 1'
#
loop_
_entity.id
_entity.type
_entity.pdbx_description
1 polymer ?
#
loop_
_entity_poly.entity_id
_entity_poly.type
_entity_poly.pdbx_seq_one_letter_code
_entity_poly.pdbx_strand_id
1 'polypeptide(L)'
;MEVCVLPKTPIQSEILKPPKGLPADFYSLKWFKGCTNMEKRMTVDIKNVAFLPNPEEAQNPKKQLDGSISDKAFNKKYRDEVTKSYFIEDKSANEEVEDGD
;
A
#
# COMPACT_ATOMS: atom_id res chain seq x y z
N MET A 1 19.94 5.40 -17.26
CA MET A 1 19.28 4.86 -16.05
C MET A 1 20.11 5.34 -14.88
N GLU A 2 19.64 6.36 -14.16
CA GLU A 2 20.29 6.77 -12.92
C GLU A 2 19.98 5.73 -11.85
N VAL A 3 21.03 5.18 -11.25
CA VAL A 3 20.89 4.19 -10.19
C VAL A 3 20.52 4.94 -8.92
N CYS A 4 19.30 4.75 -8.41
CA CYS A 4 18.91 5.24 -7.09
C CYS A 4 19.68 4.46 -6.02
N VAL A 5 20.71 5.10 -5.43
CA VAL A 5 21.48 4.53 -4.32
C VAL A 5 20.95 5.11 -3.01
N LEU A 6 20.51 4.24 -2.08
CA LEU A 6 20.10 4.68 -0.75
C LEU A 6 21.31 5.27 0.01
N PRO A 7 21.14 6.41 0.72
CA PRO A 7 22.23 7.01 1.49
C PRO A 7 22.63 6.10 2.65
N LYS A 8 23.93 6.02 2.95
CA LYS A 8 24.48 5.18 4.04
C LYS A 8 23.99 5.63 5.42
N THR A 9 23.81 6.93 5.59
CA THR A 9 23.19 7.54 6.76
C THR A 9 21.81 8.04 6.38
N PRO A 10 20.75 7.70 7.12
CA PRO A 10 19.41 8.20 6.83
C PRO A 10 19.42 9.74 6.92
N ILE A 11 19.07 10.39 5.81
CA ILE A 11 18.94 11.85 5.76
C ILE A 11 17.50 12.17 6.16
N GLN A 12 17.33 13.00 7.18
CA GLN A 12 16.02 13.46 7.57
C GLN A 12 15.46 14.37 6.47
N SER A 13 14.24 14.05 6.01
CA SER A 13 13.54 14.89 5.04
C SER A 13 13.24 16.26 5.65
N GLU A 14 13.62 17.34 4.95
CA GLU A 14 13.19 18.71 5.25
C GLU A 14 11.70 18.93 4.92
N ILE A 15 11.14 18.07 4.06
CA ILE A 15 9.73 18.09 3.69
C ILE A 15 8.96 17.36 4.78
N LEU A 16 8.26 18.14 5.61
CA LEU A 16 7.36 17.66 6.66
C LEU A 16 5.97 17.32 6.13
N LYS A 17 5.65 17.71 4.89
CA LYS A 17 4.35 17.43 4.28
C LYS A 17 4.31 15.98 3.80
N PRO A 18 3.22 15.25 4.08
CA PRO A 18 3.05 13.92 3.55
C PRO A 18 2.99 13.98 2.02
N PRO A 19 3.62 13.02 1.32
CA PRO A 19 3.47 12.89 -0.13
C PRO A 19 1.98 12.68 -0.47
N LYS A 20 1.53 13.25 -1.58
CA LYS A 20 0.13 13.16 -2.03
C LYS A 20 0.02 12.17 -3.20
N GLY A 21 -1.11 11.47 -3.29
CA GLY A 21 -1.42 10.55 -4.37
C GLY A 21 -0.69 9.21 -4.28
N LEU A 22 -0.06 8.91 -3.14
CA LEU A 22 0.49 7.57 -2.91
C LEU A 22 -0.58 6.63 -2.34
N PRO A 23 -0.45 5.31 -2.56
CA PRO A 23 -1.30 4.30 -1.92
C PRO A 23 -1.25 4.36 -0.39
N ALA A 24 -2.30 3.87 0.27
CA ALA A 24 -2.43 3.89 1.74
C ALA A 24 -1.25 3.23 2.48
N ASP A 25 -0.64 2.19 1.87
CA ASP A 25 0.46 1.43 2.47
C ASP A 25 1.76 2.23 2.65
N PHE A 26 1.90 3.36 1.95
CA PHE A 26 3.06 4.25 2.06
C PHE A 26 3.02 5.14 3.33
N TYR A 27 1.88 5.19 4.02
CA TYR A 27 1.70 6.06 5.19
C TYR A 27 1.82 5.25 6.48
N SER A 28 2.45 5.86 7.49
CA SER A 28 2.49 5.22 8.82
C SER A 28 1.09 5.12 9.41
N LEU A 29 0.81 3.99 10.10
CA LEU A 29 -0.47 3.76 10.75
C LEU A 29 -0.81 4.85 11.77
N LYS A 30 0.21 5.39 12.47
CA LYS A 30 0.05 6.47 13.45
C LYS A 30 -0.39 7.78 12.78
N TRP A 31 0.20 8.12 11.64
CA TRP A 31 -0.21 9.29 10.85
C TRP A 31 -1.62 9.10 10.30
N PHE A 32 -1.89 7.94 9.67
CA PHE A 32 -3.19 7.67 9.06
C PHE A 32 -4.34 7.65 10.09
N LYS A 33 -4.10 7.18 11.32
CA LYS A 33 -5.10 7.24 12.41
C LYS A 33 -5.34 8.67 12.91
N GLY A 34 -4.33 9.53 12.89
CA GLY A 34 -4.42 10.92 13.34
C GLY A 34 -5.08 11.89 12.35
N CYS A 35 -5.16 11.53 11.06
CA CYS A 35 -5.78 12.39 10.04
C CYS A 35 -7.31 12.36 10.07
N THR A 36 -7.92 13.48 9.69
CA THR A 36 -9.36 13.56 9.41
C THR A 36 -9.70 12.79 8.12
N ASN A 37 -10.98 12.42 7.96
CA ASN A 37 -11.44 11.72 6.75
C ASN A 37 -11.22 12.54 5.48
N MET A 38 -11.32 13.88 5.56
CA MET A 38 -11.07 14.76 4.42
C MET A 38 -9.59 14.77 4.02
N GLU A 39 -8.68 14.85 5.00
CA GLU A 39 -7.23 14.80 4.74
C GLU A 39 -6.79 13.48 4.13
N LYS A 40 -7.34 12.36 4.62
CA LYS A 40 -7.07 11.03 4.04
C LYS A 40 -7.50 10.99 2.57
N ARG A 41 -8.72 11.44 2.25
CA ARG A 41 -9.23 11.45 0.86
C ARG A 41 -8.46 12.37 -0.08
N MET A 42 -7.94 13.49 0.43
CA MET A 42 -7.17 14.46 -0.36
C MET A 42 -5.70 14.07 -0.55
N THR A 43 -5.15 13.27 0.36
CA THR A 43 -3.71 12.97 0.41
C THR A 43 -3.42 11.57 -0.08
N VAL A 44 -4.25 10.59 0.30
CA VAL A 44 -4.04 9.17 0.02
C VAL A 44 -4.83 8.77 -1.21
N ASP A 45 -4.19 8.04 -2.12
CA ASP A 45 -4.89 7.35 -3.19
C ASP A 45 -5.56 6.09 -2.64
N ILE A 46 -6.82 6.24 -2.23
CA ILE A 46 -7.64 5.13 -1.72
C ILE A 46 -8.06 4.13 -2.80
N LYS A 47 -7.88 4.45 -4.09
CA LYS A 47 -8.30 3.60 -5.21
C LYS A 47 -7.20 2.65 -5.66
N ASN A 48 -5.95 2.93 -5.29
CA ASN A 48 -4.80 2.11 -5.63
C ASN A 48 -4.20 1.50 -4.37
N VAL A 49 -3.91 0.21 -4.43
CA VAL A 49 -3.21 -0.56 -3.40
C VAL A 49 -1.96 -1.12 -4.05
N ALA A 50 -0.81 -0.98 -3.39
CA ALA A 50 0.46 -1.48 -3.91
C ALA A 50 0.53 -2.99 -3.63
N PHE A 51 0.18 -3.81 -4.61
CA PHE A 51 0.27 -5.27 -4.49
C PHE A 51 1.71 -5.70 -4.70
N LEU A 52 2.46 -5.79 -3.61
CA LEU A 52 3.83 -6.31 -3.62
C LEU A 52 3.79 -7.82 -3.33
N PRO A 53 4.15 -8.68 -4.30
CA PRO A 53 4.13 -10.13 -4.11
C PRO A 53 5.10 -10.60 -3.00
N ASN A 54 6.18 -9.85 -2.77
CA ASN A 54 7.07 -10.05 -1.64
C ASN A 54 7.52 -8.70 -1.05
N PRO A 55 7.20 -8.38 0.22
CA PRO A 55 7.56 -7.11 0.85
C PRO A 55 9.08 -6.89 0.96
N GLU A 56 9.89 -7.96 1.03
CA GLU A 56 11.35 -7.85 1.08
C GLU A 56 11.94 -7.38 -0.26
N GLU A 57 11.28 -7.68 -1.37
CA GLU A 57 11.74 -7.26 -2.70
C GLU A 57 11.48 -5.77 -2.95
N ALA A 58 10.50 -5.18 -2.27
CA ALA A 58 10.21 -3.74 -2.34
C ALA A 58 11.34 -2.87 -1.75
N GLN A 59 12.10 -3.40 -0.79
CA GLN A 59 13.22 -2.69 -0.18
C GLN A 59 14.53 -2.81 -0.97
N ASN A 60 14.56 -3.62 -2.03
CA ASN A 60 15.80 -3.89 -2.76
C ASN A 60 15.90 -3.04 -4.03
N PRO A 61 16.70 -1.95 -4.05
CA PRO A 61 16.83 -1.08 -5.20
C PRO A 61 17.40 -1.78 -6.45
N LYS A 62 18.02 -2.97 -6.29
CA LYS A 62 18.56 -3.77 -7.39
C LYS A 62 17.53 -4.69 -8.06
N LYS A 63 16.43 -5.00 -7.37
CA LYS A 63 15.32 -5.81 -7.88
C LYS A 63 14.09 -4.91 -8.04
N GLN A 64 14.21 -3.84 -8.83
CA GLN A 64 13.01 -3.19 -9.33
C GLN A 64 12.27 -4.19 -10.20
N LEU A 65 11.27 -4.87 -9.63
CA LEU A 65 10.32 -5.66 -10.36
C LEU A 65 9.69 -4.73 -11.38
N ASP A 66 9.97 -4.97 -12.65
CA ASP A 66 9.22 -4.38 -13.75
C ASP A 66 9.22 -2.83 -13.79
N GLY A 67 10.37 -2.18 -13.60
CA GLY A 67 10.53 -0.72 -13.69
C GLY A 67 10.19 -0.07 -15.05
N SER A 68 9.69 -0.84 -16.03
CA SER A 68 9.25 -0.37 -17.34
C SER A 68 7.73 -0.27 -17.49
N ILE A 69 6.94 -0.78 -16.53
CA ILE A 69 5.47 -0.67 -16.55
C ILE A 69 4.99 0.36 -15.53
N SER A 70 3.85 0.99 -15.83
CA SER A 70 3.24 1.94 -14.90
C SER A 70 2.74 1.23 -13.64
N ASP A 71 2.72 1.95 -12.51
CA ASP A 71 2.23 1.44 -11.22
C ASP A 71 0.84 0.77 -11.33
N LYS A 72 -0.02 1.31 -12.20
CA LYS A 72 -1.35 0.76 -12.48
C LYS A 72 -1.29 -0.61 -13.17
N ALA A 73 -0.38 -0.77 -14.14
CA ALA A 73 -0.17 -2.04 -14.83
C ALA A 73 0.53 -3.05 -13.92
N PHE A 74 1.47 -2.60 -13.09
CA PHE A 74 2.12 -3.40 -12.06
C PHE A 74 1.09 -3.94 -11.06
N ASN A 75 0.28 -3.08 -10.46
CA ASN A 75 -0.75 -3.48 -9.52
C ASN A 75 -1.76 -4.44 -10.15
N LYS A 76 -2.16 -4.22 -11.42
CA LYS A 76 -3.04 -5.15 -12.13
C LYS A 76 -2.41 -6.54 -12.30
N LYS A 77 -1.11 -6.61 -12.59
CA LYS A 77 -0.38 -7.87 -12.79
C LYS A 77 -0.32 -8.70 -11.52
N TYR A 78 -0.03 -8.08 -10.38
CA TYR A 78 0.19 -8.79 -9.11
C TYR A 78 -1.08 -8.88 -8.25
N ARG A 79 -2.13 -8.12 -8.54
CA ARG A 79 -3.41 -8.18 -7.81
C ARG A 79 -3.98 -9.59 -7.77
N ASP A 80 -4.09 -10.27 -8.91
CA ASP A 80 -4.76 -11.58 -8.97
C ASP A 80 -3.99 -12.68 -8.24
N GLU A 81 -2.67 -12.55 -8.16
CA GLU A 81 -1.80 -13.47 -7.41
C GLU A 81 -1.86 -13.22 -5.91
N VAL A 82 -1.75 -11.94 -5.51
CA VAL A 82 -1.75 -11.53 -4.11
C VAL A 82 -3.13 -11.64 -3.47
N THR A 83 -4.22 -11.36 -4.19
CA THR A 83 -5.59 -11.46 -3.64
C THR A 83 -5.95 -12.90 -3.26
N LYS A 84 -5.30 -13.91 -3.84
CA LYS A 84 -5.51 -15.32 -3.46
C LYS A 84 -5.09 -15.61 -2.01
N SER A 85 -4.07 -14.92 -1.48
CA SER A 85 -3.66 -15.10 -0.08
C SER A 85 -4.52 -14.27 0.90
N TYR A 86 -5.15 -13.20 0.40
CA TYR A 86 -6.11 -12.40 1.16
C TYR A 86 -7.52 -12.98 1.19
N PHE A 87 -7.83 -13.97 0.34
CA PHE A 87 -9.06 -14.76 0.42
C PHE A 87 -8.99 -15.67 1.66
N ILE A 88 -9.17 -15.06 2.82
CA ILE A 88 -9.55 -15.75 4.03
C ILE A 88 -10.98 -16.22 3.76
N GLU A 89 -11.20 -17.52 3.66
CA GLU A 89 -12.56 -18.06 3.71
C GLU A 89 -13.26 -17.46 4.94
N ASP A 90 -14.24 -16.59 4.72
CA ASP A 90 -15.04 -15.97 5.78
C ASP A 90 -15.79 -17.09 6.53
N LYS A 91 -15.12 -17.72 7.49
CA LYS A 91 -15.72 -18.69 8.42
C LYS A 91 -16.58 -18.03 9.49
N SER A 92 -16.78 -16.71 9.43
CA SER A 92 -17.62 -15.94 10.37
C SER A 92 -18.92 -15.41 9.76
N ALA A 93 -19.32 -15.84 8.56
CA ALA A 93 -20.60 -15.46 7.97
C ALA A 93 -21.78 -16.37 8.40
N ASN A 94 -21.68 -17.02 9.57
CA ASN A 94 -22.77 -17.84 10.12
C ASN A 94 -23.04 -17.48 11.58
N GLU A 95 -23.28 -16.19 11.86
CA GLU A 95 -24.12 -15.81 12.99
C GLU A 95 -25.50 -15.50 12.43
N GLU A 96 -26.39 -16.48 12.57
CA GLU A 96 -27.81 -16.38 12.28
C GLU A 96 -28.39 -15.24 13.13
N VAL A 97 -29.03 -14.28 12.47
CA VAL A 97 -29.75 -13.20 13.16
C VAL A 97 -31.06 -13.80 13.66
N GLU A 98 -31.13 -14.12 14.95
CA GLU A 98 -32.38 -14.46 15.63
C GLU A 98 -33.08 -13.14 16.02
N ASP A 99 -34.08 -12.74 15.23
CA ASP A 99 -34.99 -11.65 15.56
C ASP A 99 -35.85 -12.03 16.78
N GLY A 100 -35.61 -11.39 17.92
CA GLY A 100 -36.41 -11.50 19.13
C GLY A 100 -37.55 -10.48 19.17
N ASP A 101 -38.77 -10.98 19.33
CA ASP A 101 -40.05 -10.27 19.56
C ASP A 101 -40.10 -9.57 20.93
#